data_AF-A0AAD9GMQ1-F1
#
_entry.id   AF-A0AAD9GMQ1-F1
#
_cell.length_a   1.000
_cell.length_b   1.000
_cell.length_c   1.000
_cell.angle_alpha   90.00
_cell.angle_beta   90.00
_cell.angle_gamma   90.00
#
_symmetry.space_group_name_H-M   'P 1'
#
loop_
_entity.id
_entity.type
_entity.pdbx_description
1 polymer ?
#
loop_
_entity_poly.entity_id
_entity_poly.type
_entity_poly.pdbx_seq_one_letter_code
_entity_poly.pdbx_strand_id
1 'polypeptide(L)' 'MLYVLSDYSPACLRKNLAIVSVAFPATPFLLSRVRFCISAAHTKEDLDEALRTIKELSEEYRIRYSSHICG' A
#
# COMPACT_ATOMS: atom_id res chain seq x y z
N MET A 1 2.11 3.37 14.55
CA MET A 1 1.56 4.11 13.38
C MET A 1 2.66 4.46 12.38
N LEU A 2 3.66 5.29 12.73
CA LEU A 2 4.73 5.70 11.80
C LEU A 2 5.63 4.57 11.29
N TYR A 3 6.07 3.65 12.15
CA TYR A 3 6.90 2.51 11.75
C TYR A 3 6.17 1.54 10.81
N VAL A 4 4.86 1.36 10.98
CA VAL A 4 4.05 0.40 10.21
C VAL A 4 4.09 0.74 8.72
N LEU A 5 3.99 2.02 8.35
CA LEU A 5 4.06 2.44 6.95
C LEU A 5 5.48 2.42 6.37
N SER A 6 6.51 2.55 7.22
CA SER A 6 7.90 2.42 6.80
C SER A 6 8.22 0.97 6.40
N ASP A 7 7.77 0.00 7.20
CA ASP A 7 8.01 -1.43 6.94
C ASP A 7 7.10 -2.00 5.85
N TYR A 8 5.97 -1.35 5.59
CA TYR A 8 5.00 -1.77 4.58
C TYR A 8 5.58 -1.71 3.15
N SER A 9 6.37 -0.69 2.81
CA SER A 9 6.96 -0.57 1.46
C SER A 9 7.95 -1.70 1.14
N PRO A 10 8.92 -2.03 2.02
CA PRO A 10 9.75 -3.22 1.85
C PRO A 10 8.97 -4.54 1.81
N ALA A 11 7.88 -4.65 2.58
CA ALA A 11 7.03 -5.85 2.59
C ALA A 11 6.30 -6.06 1.26
N CYS A 12 5.72 -4.99 0.69
CA CYS A 12 5.14 -5.02 -0.66
C CYS A 12 6.19 -5.33 -1.73
N LEU A 13 7.39 -4.76 -1.62
CA LEU A 13 8.45 -4.99 -2.60
C LEU A 13 8.90 -6.46 -2.65
N ARG A 14 8.95 -7.15 -1.50
CA ARG A 14 9.22 -8.60 -1.45
C ARG A 14 8.14 -9.45 -2.13
N LYS A 15 6.93 -8.92 -2.25
CA LYS A 15 5.79 -9.51 -2.96
C LYS A 15 5.67 -8.99 -4.40
N ASN A 16 6.74 -8.41 -4.94
CA ASN A 16 6.80 -7.87 -6.30
C ASN A 16 5.83 -6.70 -6.57
N LEU A 17 5.46 -5.94 -5.53
CA LEU A 17 4.62 -4.75 -5.63
C LEU A 17 5.37 -3.50 -5.15
N ALA A 18 5.68 -2.59 -6.06
CA ALA A 18 6.34 -1.33 -5.72
C ALA A 18 5.34 -0.27 -5.25
N ILE A 19 5.53 0.24 -4.03
CA ILE A 19 4.70 1.31 -3.45
C ILE A 19 5.56 2.37 -2.76
N VAL A 20 5.05 3.59 -2.67
CA VAL A 20 5.71 4.69 -1.98
C VAL A 20 4.93 5.03 -0.71
N SER A 21 5.53 4.80 0.45
CA SER A 21 5.05 5.37 1.70
C SER A 21 5.52 6.83 1.82
N VAL A 22 4.58 7.72 2.13
CA VAL A 22 4.82 9.16 2.22
C VAL A 22 4.57 9.61 3.65
N ALA A 23 5.54 10.31 4.20
CA ALA A 23 5.49 10.95 5.52
C ALA A 23 5.97 12.41 5.41
N PHE A 24 6.19 13.06 6.55
CA PHE A 24 6.79 14.39 6.62
C PHE A 24 8.10 14.44 5.81
N PRO A 25 8.34 15.44 4.95
CA PRO A 25 7.65 16.74 4.82
C PRO A 25 6.47 16.78 3.84
N ALA A 26 6.22 15.71 3.08
CA ALA A 26 5.22 15.71 2.01
C ALA A 26 3.77 15.59 2.52
N THR A 27 3.57 15.07 3.73
CA THR A 27 2.29 15.08 4.45
C THR A 27 2.48 15.52 5.91
N PRO A 28 1.45 16.07 6.58
CA PRO A 28 1.51 16.34 8.01
C PRO A 28 1.84 15.07 8.80
N PHE A 29 2.56 15.21 9.91
CA PHE A 29 3.07 14.09 10.71
C PHE A 29 1.99 13.05 11.10
N LEU A 30 0.77 13.51 11.37
CA LEU A 30 -0.37 12.66 11.75
C LEU A 30 -1.04 11.93 10.57
N LEU A 31 -0.77 12.35 9.33
CA LEU A 31 -1.43 11.89 8.11
C LEU A 31 -0.42 11.23 7.15
N SER A 32 0.32 10.26 7.68
CA SER A 32 1.15 9.38 6.84
C SER A 32 0.24 8.45 6.00
N ARG A 33 0.62 8.21 4.75
CA ARG A 33 -0.19 7.45 3.79
C ARG A 33 0.67 6.73 2.76
N VAL A 34 0.10 5.75 2.08
CA VAL A 34 0.70 5.11 0.90
C VAL A 34 0.18 5.78 -0.36
N ARG A 35 1.06 6.04 -1.34
CA ARG A 35 0.71 6.54 -2.67
C ARG A 35 0.97 5.45 -3.71
N PHE A 36 -0.07 5.09 -4.45
CA PHE A 36 0.02 4.21 -5.62
C PHE A 36 0.18 5.06 -6.88
N CYS A 37 1.14 4.70 -7.72
CA CYS A 37 1.38 5.36 -9.00
C CYS A 37 0.92 4.43 -10.12
N ILE A 38 -0.24 4.71 -10.71
CA ILE A 38 -0.84 3.90 -11.77
C ILE A 38 -0.62 4.62 -13.11
N SER A 39 -0.35 3.85 -14.15
CA SER A 39 -0.15 4.31 -15.54
C SER A 39 -0.93 3.40 -16.49
N ALA A 40 -1.26 3.90 -17.69
CA ALA A 40 -1.95 3.13 -18.74
C ALA A 40 -1.15 1.91 -19.25
N ALA A 41 0.13 1.80 -18.89
CA ALA A 41 0.97 0.65 -19.20
C ALA A 41 0.69 -0.59 -18.34
N HIS A 42 -0.06 -0.48 -17.25
CA HIS A 42 -0.39 -1.63 -16.40
C HIS A 42 -1.52 -2.45 -17.03
N THR A 43 -1.35 -3.77 -17.06
CA THR A 43 -2.39 -4.70 -17.51
C THR A 43 -3.46 -4.88 -16.43
N LYS A 44 -4.62 -5.44 -16.80
CA LYS A 44 -5.67 -5.74 -15.81
C LYS A 44 -5.17 -6.76 -14.80
N GLU A 45 -4.39 -7.72 -15.27
CA GLU A 45 -3.78 -8.79 -14.50
C GLU A 45 -2.82 -8.22 -13.43
N ASP A 46 -2.00 -7.22 -13.79
CA ASP A 46 -1.11 -6.54 -12.84
C ASP A 46 -1.90 -5.85 -11.71
N LEU A 47 -3.03 -5.23 -12.04
CA LEU A 47 -3.89 -4.55 -11.06
C LEU A 47 -4.59 -5.56 -10.15
N ASP A 48 -5.07 -6.68 -10.69
CA ASP A 48 -5.71 -7.75 -9.92
C ASP A 48 -4.71 -8.42 -8.95
N GLU A 49 -3.46 -8.65 -9.40
CA GLU A 49 -2.36 -9.16 -8.57
C GLU A 49 -1.99 -8.16 -7.47
N ALA A 50 -1.91 -6.87 -7.79
CA ALA A 50 -1.65 -5.80 -6.83
C ALA A 50 -2.73 -5.74 -5.74
N LEU A 51 -4.01 -5.84 -6.11
CA LEU A 51 -5.12 -5.83 -5.15
C LEU A 51 -5.07 -7.03 -4.20
N ARG A 52 -4.72 -8.23 -4.68
CA ARG A 52 -4.52 -9.42 -3.83
C ARG A 52 -3.40 -9.20 -2.83
N THR A 53 -2.25 -8.72 -3.29
CA THR A 53 -1.08 -8.46 -2.45
C THR A 53 -1.37 -7.41 -1.38
N ILE A 54 -2.04 -6.32 -1.75
CA ILE A 54 -2.45 -5.27 -0.81
C ILE A 54 -3.41 -5.84 0.23
N LYS A 55 -4.36 -6.69 -0.20
CA LYS A 55 -5.34 -7.32 0.70
C LYS A 55 -4.66 -8.19 1.76
N GLU A 56 -3.73 -9.06 1.35
CA GLU A 56 -2.94 -9.91 2.25
C GLU A 56 -2.15 -9.08 3.28
N LEU A 57 -1.34 -8.13 2.80
CA LEU A 57 -0.47 -7.33 3.68
C LEU A 57 -1.30 -6.40 4.58
N SER A 58 -2.44 -5.90 4.11
CA SER A 58 -3.30 -5.04 4.95
C SER A 58 -3.91 -5.81 6.13
N GLU A 59 -4.17 -7.10 5.96
CA GLU A 59 -4.65 -7.99 7.03
C GLU A 59 -3.52 -8.34 8.01
N GLU A 60 -2.33 -8.65 7.51
CA GLU A 60 -1.14 -8.94 8.31
C GLU A 60 -0.76 -7.75 9.22
N TYR A 61 -0.66 -6.55 8.65
CA TYR A 61 -0.27 -5.33 9.37
C TYR A 61 -1.45 -4.66 10.11
N ARG A 62 -2.66 -5.23 10.02
CA ARG A 62 -3.90 -4.74 10.66
C ARG A 62 -4.21 -3.26 10.40
N ILE A 63 -3.88 -2.78 9.20
CA ILE A 63 -4.08 -1.39 8.77
C ILE A 63 -5.45 -1.15 8.11
N ARG A 64 -6.24 -2.21 7.90
CA ARG A 64 -7.57 -2.11 7.30
C ARG A 64 -8.58 -1.57 8.32
N TYR A 65 -9.06 -0.35 8.09
CA TYR A 65 -10.09 0.30 8.91
C TYR A 65 -11.53 -0.11 8.56
N SER A 66 -11.80 -0.52 7.32
CA SER A 66 -13.12 -0.98 6.86
C SER A 66 -12.99 -2.24 6.02
N SER A 67 -13.81 -3.23 6.32
CA SER A 67 -13.86 -4.53 5.64
C SER A 67 -14.38 -4.46 4.19
N HIS A 68 -14.92 -3.32 3.74
CA HIS A 68 -15.68 -3.21 2.49
C HIS A 68 -15.06 -2.30 1.40
N ILE A 69 -13.89 -1.68 1.63
CA ILE A 69 -13.35 -0.65 0.70
C ILE A 69 -12.42 -1.23 -0.39
N CYS A 70 -11.90 -2.46 -0.21
CA CYS A 70 -11.07 -3.12 -1.20
C CYS A 70 -11.79 -4.37 -1.74
N GLY A 71 -12.85 -4.14 -2.53
CA GLY A 71 -13.66 -5.17 -3.18
C GLY A 71 -14.80 -4.53 -3.95
#